data_AF-A0A949JY47-F1
#
_entry.id   AF-A0A949JY47-F1
#
_cell.length_a   1.000
_cell.length_b   1.000
_cell.length_c   1.000
_cell.angle_alpha   90.00
_cell.angle_beta   90.00
_cell.angle_gamma   90.00
#
_symmetry.space_group_name_H-M   'P 1'
#
loop_
_entity.id
_entity.type
_entity.pdbx_description
1 polymer ?
#
loop_
_entity_poly.entity_id
_entity_poly.type
_entity_poly.pdbx_seq_one_letter_code
_entity_poly.pdbx_strand_id
1 'polypeptide(L)'
;MFRGSGIIILVVLCAGLISPVSAGPNRVYIGLYVDGLHSDCDEYITAYKPFTLWVWVLPSLQGVTCVEFRLEKPEWLEVIGMTEHILAAELEEDFDWFGEGGRMCYEYCRFQWTWVFQFTLLPTEASATGFITMHEWLRSGNLLSTTCKEAYPIQALIPITYLAINQSCEIGVENSTWGAIKGMYKDQ
;
A
#
# COMPACT_ATOMS: atom_id res chain seq x y z
N MET A 1 -52.18 33.33 -44.67
CA MET A 1 -51.47 32.04 -44.51
C MET A 1 -50.22 32.29 -43.67
N PHE A 2 -50.28 31.99 -42.37
CA PHE A 2 -49.15 32.15 -41.46
C PHE A 2 -48.33 30.86 -41.45
N ARG A 3 -47.08 30.94 -41.92
CA ARG A 3 -46.07 29.89 -41.74
C ARG A 3 -45.49 30.06 -40.32
N GLY A 4 -45.92 29.20 -39.41
CA GLY A 4 -45.39 29.13 -38.04
C GLY A 4 -44.06 28.38 -38.03
N SER A 5 -42.96 29.10 -37.81
CA SER A 5 -41.66 28.53 -37.50
C SER A 5 -41.65 28.06 -36.05
N GLY A 6 -41.81 26.76 -35.83
CA GLY A 6 -41.67 26.13 -34.52
C GLY A 6 -40.21 26.09 -34.09
N ILE A 7 -39.86 26.86 -33.07
CA ILE A 7 -38.58 26.77 -32.36
C ILE A 7 -38.67 25.54 -31.45
N ILE A 8 -38.04 24.43 -31.85
CA ILE A 8 -37.85 23.26 -31.01
C ILE A 8 -36.69 23.60 -30.05
N ILE A 9 -37.04 23.93 -28.80
CA ILE A 9 -36.07 24.13 -27.72
C ILE A 9 -35.55 22.75 -27.31
N LEU A 10 -34.34 22.41 -27.77
CA LEU A 10 -33.61 21.23 -27.35
C LEU A 10 -33.02 21.49 -25.95
N VAL A 11 -33.82 21.27 -24.91
CA VAL A 11 -33.33 21.21 -23.52
C VAL A 11 -32.59 19.88 -23.37
N VAL A 12 -31.32 19.86 -23.77
CA VAL A 12 -30.43 18.73 -23.50
C VAL A 12 -30.19 18.69 -22.01
N LEU A 13 -30.78 17.67 -21.40
CA LEU A 13 -30.68 17.26 -20.01
C LEU A 13 -29.20 17.08 -19.61
N CYS A 14 -28.55 18.13 -19.09
CA CYS A 14 -27.28 18.04 -18.36
C CYS A 14 -27.49 17.40 -16.97
N ALA A 15 -28.11 16.21 -16.93
CA ALA A 15 -28.41 15.46 -15.71
C ALA A 15 -27.69 14.10 -15.64
N GLY A 16 -26.80 13.81 -16.59
CA GLY A 16 -25.99 12.60 -16.59
C GLY A 16 -24.55 12.93 -16.25
N LEU A 17 -23.99 12.19 -15.28
CA LEU A 17 -22.57 12.16 -14.89
C LEU A 17 -22.15 13.14 -13.77
N ILE A 18 -22.96 13.24 -12.71
CA ILE A 18 -22.35 13.43 -11.37
C ILE A 18 -21.82 12.06 -10.96
N SER A 19 -20.67 11.65 -11.51
CA SER A 19 -19.95 10.52 -10.94
C SER A 19 -19.57 10.92 -9.52
N PRO A 20 -19.86 10.09 -8.49
CA PRO A 20 -19.34 10.37 -7.17
C PRO A 20 -17.83 10.53 -7.32
N VAL A 21 -17.31 11.70 -6.94
CA VAL A 21 -15.88 11.87 -6.76
C VAL A 21 -15.54 10.89 -5.65
N SER A 22 -14.95 9.75 -6.02
CA SER A 22 -14.41 8.80 -5.05
C SER A 22 -13.36 9.57 -4.28
N ALA A 23 -13.72 9.97 -3.06
CA ALA A 23 -12.82 10.67 -2.17
C ALA A 23 -11.73 9.67 -1.81
N GLY A 24 -10.59 9.79 -2.48
CA GLY A 24 -9.42 9.00 -2.16
C GLY A 24 -9.03 9.17 -0.67
N PRO A 25 -8.17 8.27 -0.17
CA PRO A 25 -7.80 8.29 1.24
C PRO A 25 -7.08 9.60 1.61
N ASN A 26 -7.39 10.13 2.79
CA ASN A 26 -6.70 11.30 3.35
C ASN A 26 -5.37 10.95 4.06
N ARG A 27 -4.99 9.67 4.09
CA ARG A 27 -3.79 9.16 4.75
C ARG A 27 -3.07 8.20 3.81
N VAL A 28 -1.79 7.97 4.04
CA VAL A 28 -1.03 6.94 3.33
C VAL A 28 -1.12 5.64 4.11
N TYR A 29 -1.41 4.56 3.41
CA TYR A 29 -1.44 3.22 3.99
C TYR A 29 -0.33 2.36 3.39
N ILE A 30 0.12 1.38 4.16
CA ILE A 30 1.11 0.40 3.74
C ILE A 30 0.63 -1.01 4.11
N GLY A 31 0.84 -1.96 3.21
CA GLY A 31 0.39 -3.34 3.36
C GLY A 31 1.44 -4.34 2.87
N LEU A 32 1.38 -5.53 3.46
CA LEU A 32 2.17 -6.69 3.11
C LEU A 32 1.28 -7.72 2.40
N TYR A 33 1.76 -8.26 1.28
CA TYR A 33 1.01 -9.19 0.42
C TYR A 33 1.93 -10.26 -0.17
N VAL A 34 1.38 -11.39 -0.58
CA VAL A 34 2.17 -12.47 -1.24
C VAL A 34 2.14 -12.37 -2.77
N ASP A 35 1.27 -11.54 -3.32
CA ASP A 35 1.07 -11.38 -4.75
C ASP A 35 1.32 -9.94 -5.23
N GLY A 36 1.65 -9.82 -6.52
CA GLY A 36 1.87 -8.53 -7.17
C GLY A 36 0.59 -7.73 -7.46
N LEU A 37 -0.59 -8.25 -7.11
CA LEU A 37 -1.88 -7.56 -7.22
C LEU A 37 -2.41 -7.14 -5.84
N HIS A 38 -1.60 -7.26 -4.78
CA HIS A 38 -1.91 -6.82 -3.41
C HIS A 38 -3.28 -7.30 -2.91
N SER A 39 -3.58 -8.57 -3.16
CA SER A 39 -4.89 -9.18 -2.90
C SER A 39 -4.86 -10.20 -1.77
N ASP A 40 -3.75 -10.91 -1.60
CA ASP A 40 -3.59 -11.99 -0.63
C ASP A 40 -2.60 -11.57 0.46
N CYS A 41 -3.06 -11.60 1.73
CA CYS A 41 -2.26 -11.28 2.90
C CYS A 41 -1.86 -12.50 3.74
N ASP A 42 -2.13 -13.72 3.27
CA ASP A 42 -1.67 -14.94 3.91
C ASP A 42 -1.00 -15.91 2.93
N GLU A 43 -0.09 -16.73 3.46
CA GLU A 43 0.61 -17.76 2.70
C GLU A 43 0.70 -19.07 3.50
N TYR A 44 0.37 -20.17 2.85
CA TYR A 44 0.56 -21.52 3.40
C TYR A 44 1.83 -22.14 2.83
N ILE A 45 2.89 -22.10 3.62
CA ILE A 45 4.24 -22.44 3.19
C ILE A 45 4.59 -23.90 3.42
N THR A 46 5.60 -24.37 2.68
CA THR A 46 6.32 -25.63 2.94
C THR A 46 7.78 -25.29 3.21
N ALA A 47 8.44 -26.01 4.12
CA ALA A 47 9.86 -25.77 4.41
C ALA A 47 10.71 -25.81 3.13
N TYR A 48 11.67 -24.89 3.06
CA TYR A 48 12.61 -24.70 1.96
C TYR A 48 11.99 -24.39 0.59
N LYS A 49 10.71 -24.01 0.55
CA LYS A 49 10.07 -23.46 -0.65
C LYS A 49 10.03 -21.94 -0.55
N PRO A 50 10.80 -21.20 -1.39
CA PRO A 50 10.75 -19.75 -1.38
C PRO A 50 9.36 -19.23 -1.72
N PHE A 51 8.98 -18.12 -1.09
CA PHE A 51 7.83 -17.32 -1.47
C PHE A 51 8.22 -15.85 -1.56
N THR A 52 7.32 -15.04 -2.13
CA THR A 52 7.55 -13.62 -2.31
C THR A 52 6.69 -12.82 -1.35
N LEU A 53 7.30 -11.83 -0.69
CA LEU A 53 6.60 -10.78 0.04
C LEU A 53 6.67 -9.49 -0.77
N TRP A 54 5.53 -8.86 -1.00
CA TRP A 54 5.39 -7.54 -1.59
C TRP A 54 5.01 -6.51 -0.53
N VAL A 55 5.70 -5.38 -0.53
CA VAL A 55 5.36 -4.20 0.28
C VAL A 55 4.68 -3.19 -0.62
N TRP A 56 3.40 -2.91 -0.37
CA TRP A 56 2.58 -2.00 -1.16
C TRP A 56 2.19 -0.77 -0.37
N VAL A 57 2.15 0.37 -1.05
CA VAL A 57 1.72 1.65 -0.47
C VAL A 57 0.52 2.17 -1.26
N LEU A 58 -0.53 2.54 -0.52
CA LEU A 58 -1.66 3.31 -1.01
C LEU A 58 -1.44 4.79 -0.67
N PRO A 59 -1.13 5.64 -1.66
CA PRO A 59 -0.93 7.06 -1.41
C PRO A 59 -2.20 7.76 -0.95
N SER A 60 -2.04 8.87 -0.22
CA SER A 60 -3.15 9.77 0.07
C SER A 60 -3.57 10.57 -1.19
N LEU A 61 -4.64 11.35 -1.10
CA LEU A 61 -5.00 12.37 -2.10
C LEU A 61 -3.87 13.39 -2.36
N GLN A 62 -2.96 13.58 -1.40
CA GLN A 62 -1.80 14.44 -1.53
C GLN A 62 -0.58 13.70 -2.10
N GLY A 63 -0.76 12.45 -2.56
CA GLY A 63 0.30 11.58 -3.02
C GLY A 63 1.21 11.07 -1.89
N VAL A 64 2.26 10.35 -2.29
CA VAL A 64 3.37 9.93 -1.45
C VAL A 64 4.67 10.07 -2.24
N THR A 65 5.72 10.55 -1.58
CA THR A 65 7.07 10.65 -2.13
C THR A 65 8.07 9.81 -1.36
N CYS A 66 7.92 9.67 -0.03
CA CYS A 66 8.79 8.81 0.78
C CYS A 66 8.00 8.04 1.82
N VAL A 67 8.52 6.89 2.24
CA VAL A 67 8.02 6.08 3.36
C VAL A 67 9.18 5.67 4.25
N GLU A 68 8.94 5.64 5.56
CA GLU A 68 9.88 5.23 6.60
C GLU A 68 9.28 4.09 7.41
N PHE A 69 9.94 2.93 7.42
CA PHE A 69 9.47 1.75 8.14
C PHE A 69 10.60 0.73 8.35
N ARG A 70 10.33 -0.25 9.22
CA ARG A 70 11.04 -1.53 9.29
C ARG A 70 10.03 -2.67 9.23
N LEU A 71 10.52 -3.85 8.87
CA LEU A 71 9.80 -5.11 8.92
C LEU A 71 10.31 -5.94 10.09
N GLU A 72 9.45 -6.79 10.60
CA GLU A 72 9.81 -7.81 11.57
C GLU A 72 9.27 -9.15 11.05
N LYS A 73 10.08 -10.20 11.16
CA LYS A 73 9.75 -11.55 10.71
C LYS A 73 10.15 -12.56 11.78
N PRO A 74 9.53 -13.75 11.79
CA PRO A 74 10.02 -14.87 12.58
C PRO A 74 11.46 -15.26 12.20
N GLU A 75 12.23 -15.75 13.18
CA GLU A 75 13.64 -16.13 12.98
C GLU A 75 13.82 -17.25 11.94
N TRP A 76 12.84 -18.15 11.81
CA TRP A 76 12.86 -19.25 10.84
C TRP A 76 12.57 -18.83 9.39
N LEU A 77 12.28 -17.55 9.12
CA LEU A 77 12.20 -17.01 7.76
C LEU A 77 13.52 -16.35 7.39
N GLU A 78 14.20 -16.84 6.36
CA GLU A 78 15.43 -16.21 5.85
C GLU A 78 15.13 -15.29 4.66
N VAL A 79 15.76 -14.13 4.61
CA VAL A 79 15.69 -13.24 3.44
C VAL A 79 16.80 -13.64 2.49
N ILE A 80 16.42 -14.20 1.33
CA ILE A 80 17.38 -14.70 0.33
C ILE A 80 17.46 -13.80 -0.91
N GLY A 81 16.61 -12.79 -1.00
CA GLY A 81 16.63 -11.82 -2.08
C GLY A 81 15.76 -10.61 -1.78
N MET A 82 16.11 -9.49 -2.41
CA MET A 82 15.35 -8.25 -2.38
C MET A 82 15.37 -7.64 -3.77
N THR A 83 14.24 -7.08 -4.20
CA THR A 83 14.12 -6.28 -5.41
C THR A 83 13.38 -5.01 -5.05
N GLU A 84 13.89 -3.89 -5.54
CA GLU A 84 13.40 -2.55 -5.22
C GLU A 84 12.60 -2.00 -6.40
N HIS A 85 11.65 -1.12 -6.11
CA HIS A 85 10.88 -0.47 -7.15
C HIS A 85 11.82 0.31 -8.09
N ILE A 86 11.62 0.18 -9.41
CA ILE A 86 12.49 0.82 -10.44
C ILE A 86 12.58 2.35 -10.34
N LEU A 87 11.60 2.97 -9.67
CA LEU A 87 11.54 4.41 -9.42
C LEU A 87 12.00 4.79 -8.00
N ALA A 88 12.68 3.91 -7.26
CA ALA A 88 13.34 4.29 -6.03
C ALA A 88 14.52 5.22 -6.36
N ALA A 89 14.45 6.47 -5.91
CA ALA A 89 15.44 7.49 -6.21
C ALA A 89 16.53 7.63 -5.16
N GLU A 90 16.16 7.42 -3.90
CA GLU A 90 17.07 7.58 -2.79
C GLU A 90 16.85 6.46 -1.80
N LEU A 91 17.96 5.79 -1.54
CA LEU A 91 18.11 4.80 -0.51
C LEU A 91 19.28 5.27 0.37
N GLU A 92 19.03 5.55 1.64
CA GLU A 92 20.11 5.66 2.63
C GLU A 92 20.97 4.37 2.57
N GLU A 93 22.28 4.52 2.70
CA GLU A 93 23.22 3.40 2.60
C GLU A 93 22.99 2.38 3.72
N ASP A 94 23.16 1.08 3.42
CA ASP A 94 23.05 -0.07 4.34
C ASP A 94 21.66 -0.32 4.98
N PHE A 95 20.63 -0.50 4.15
CA PHE A 95 19.31 -0.87 4.65
C PHE A 95 19.18 -2.34 5.05
N ASP A 96 19.04 -2.55 6.36
CA ASP A 96 18.44 -3.76 6.91
C ASP A 96 16.95 -3.53 7.18
N TRP A 97 16.11 -3.78 6.17
CA TRP A 97 14.65 -3.67 6.31
C TRP A 97 14.08 -4.61 7.38
N PHE A 98 14.79 -5.68 7.76
CA PHE A 98 14.38 -6.59 8.84
C PHE A 98 15.15 -6.36 10.16
N GLY A 99 15.98 -5.33 10.21
CA GLY A 99 16.73 -4.89 11.39
C GLY A 99 16.34 -3.46 11.77
N GLU A 100 17.17 -2.49 11.41
CA GLU A 100 16.92 -1.09 11.80
C GLU A 100 15.75 -0.45 11.03
N GLY A 101 15.48 -0.92 9.81
CA GLY A 101 14.56 -0.29 8.86
C GLY A 101 15.24 0.75 7.98
N GLY A 102 14.43 1.53 7.27
CA GLY A 102 14.94 2.56 6.39
C GLY A 102 13.92 3.55 5.90
N ARG A 103 14.40 4.45 5.04
CA ARG A 103 13.61 5.43 4.31
C ARG A 103 13.77 5.19 2.81
N MET A 104 12.66 4.99 2.10
CA MET A 104 12.68 4.91 0.65
C MET A 104 11.91 6.08 0.06
N CYS A 105 12.52 6.78 -0.90
CA CYS A 105 11.89 7.85 -1.65
C CYS A 105 11.74 7.49 -3.14
N TYR A 106 10.58 7.78 -3.69
CA TYR A 106 10.32 7.69 -5.13
C TYR A 106 10.93 8.89 -5.87
N GLU A 107 11.40 8.66 -7.10
CA GLU A 107 11.84 9.71 -8.03
C GLU A 107 10.70 10.69 -8.37
N TYR A 108 9.49 10.15 -8.49
CA TYR A 108 8.29 10.90 -8.81
C TYR A 108 7.17 10.58 -7.84
N CYS A 109 6.36 11.60 -7.58
CA CYS A 109 5.17 11.49 -6.78
C CYS A 109 4.21 10.40 -7.24
N ARG A 110 3.76 9.59 -6.28
CA ARG A 110 2.85 8.47 -6.52
C ARG A 110 1.47 8.83 -5.98
N PHE A 111 0.46 8.65 -6.83
CA PHE A 111 -0.95 8.93 -6.51
C PHE A 111 -1.84 7.68 -6.65
N GLN A 112 -1.25 6.56 -7.05
CA GLN A 112 -1.91 5.26 -7.19
C GLN A 112 -1.15 4.23 -6.37
N TRP A 113 -1.79 3.09 -6.10
CA TRP A 113 -1.15 1.93 -5.51
C TRP A 113 0.19 1.65 -6.20
N THR A 114 1.22 1.50 -5.39
CA THR A 114 2.58 1.31 -5.88
C THR A 114 3.31 0.42 -4.90
N TRP A 115 4.08 -0.55 -5.40
CA TRP A 115 4.93 -1.36 -4.55
C TRP A 115 6.25 -0.63 -4.27
N VAL A 116 6.88 -1.00 -3.17
CA VAL A 116 8.10 -0.41 -2.63
C VAL A 116 9.24 -1.41 -2.78
N PHE A 117 9.05 -2.60 -2.18
CA PHE A 117 9.99 -3.72 -2.23
C PHE A 117 9.27 -5.02 -2.52
N GLN A 118 10.05 -5.94 -3.07
CA GLN A 118 9.74 -7.35 -3.18
C GLN A 118 10.85 -8.12 -2.48
N PHE A 119 10.53 -8.91 -1.46
CA PHE A 119 11.47 -9.78 -0.77
C PHE A 119 11.21 -11.23 -1.17
N THR A 120 12.29 -11.98 -1.41
CA THR A 120 12.23 -13.44 -1.53
C THR A 120 12.60 -14.05 -0.19
N LEU A 121 11.66 -14.77 0.41
CA LEU A 121 11.78 -15.36 1.73
C LEU A 121 11.87 -16.88 1.64
N LEU A 122 12.74 -17.49 2.44
CA LEU A 122 12.94 -18.94 2.52
C LEU A 122 12.59 -19.42 3.94
N PRO A 123 11.50 -20.18 4.13
CA PRO A 123 11.21 -20.79 5.42
C PRO A 123 12.14 -21.97 5.68
N THR A 124 12.74 -22.02 6.87
CA THR A 124 13.59 -23.14 7.32
C THR A 124 12.82 -24.17 8.15
N GLU A 125 11.61 -23.83 8.61
CA GLU A 125 10.71 -24.70 9.35
C GLU A 125 9.41 -24.97 8.57
N ALA A 126 8.87 -26.20 8.70
CA ALA A 126 7.60 -26.58 8.10
C ALA A 126 6.45 -26.31 9.08
N SER A 127 5.31 -25.84 8.58
CA SER A 127 4.07 -25.66 9.36
C SER A 127 4.16 -24.70 10.55
N ALA A 128 5.26 -23.95 10.70
CA ALA A 128 5.37 -22.89 11.69
C ALA A 128 4.39 -21.75 11.36
N THR A 129 3.65 -21.28 12.36
CA THR A 129 2.76 -20.12 12.23
C THR A 129 3.49 -18.85 12.65
N GLY A 130 3.19 -17.74 12.00
CA GLY A 130 3.78 -16.46 12.34
C GLY A 130 3.20 -15.30 11.56
N PHE A 131 3.73 -14.11 11.81
CA PHE A 131 3.39 -12.90 11.10
C PHE A 131 4.65 -12.18 10.66
N ILE A 132 4.61 -11.58 9.47
CA ILE A 132 5.51 -10.49 9.11
C ILE A 132 4.76 -9.19 9.37
N THR A 133 5.34 -8.29 10.14
CA THR A 133 4.71 -7.05 10.60
C THR A 133 5.54 -5.83 10.22
N MET A 134 4.89 -4.67 10.16
CA MET A 134 5.52 -3.38 9.91
C MET A 134 5.63 -2.59 11.21
N HIS A 135 6.79 -1.99 11.43
CA HIS A 135 7.12 -1.21 12.61
C HIS A 135 7.82 0.09 12.21
N GLU A 136 7.90 1.00 13.16
CA GLU A 136 8.66 2.24 13.04
C GLU A 136 10.12 2.00 12.67
N TRP A 137 10.67 2.87 11.82
CA TRP A 137 12.11 2.91 11.57
C TRP A 137 12.83 3.29 12.87
N LEU A 138 13.83 2.51 13.30
CA LEU A 138 14.45 2.70 14.61
C LEU A 138 15.08 4.09 14.78
N ARG A 139 15.61 4.67 13.69
CA ARG A 139 16.25 5.99 13.72
C ARG A 139 15.27 7.13 13.97
N SER A 140 14.09 7.10 13.32
CA SER A 140 13.08 8.14 13.49
C SER A 140 12.10 7.84 14.62
N GLY A 141 12.01 6.58 15.05
CA GLY A 141 11.09 6.11 16.09
C GLY A 141 9.61 6.25 15.70
N ASN A 142 9.33 6.47 14.42
CA ASN A 142 7.97 6.66 13.92
C ASN A 142 7.75 5.92 12.59
N LEU A 143 6.50 5.59 12.30
CA LEU A 143 6.08 5.07 11.00
C LEU A 143 5.53 6.25 10.17
N LEU A 144 6.36 6.77 9.26
CA LEU A 144 6.13 8.06 8.61
C LEU A 144 6.07 7.93 7.09
N SER A 145 5.38 8.89 6.48
CA SER A 145 5.40 9.12 5.04
C SER A 145 5.51 10.61 4.74
N THR A 146 6.12 10.94 3.62
CA THR A 146 6.20 12.30 3.10
C THR A 146 5.25 12.42 1.93
N THR A 147 4.37 13.42 1.94
CA THR A 147 3.41 13.65 0.84
C THR A 147 4.04 14.44 -0.32
N CYS A 148 3.30 14.57 -1.41
CA CYS A 148 3.68 15.35 -2.59
C CYS A 148 3.19 16.80 -2.57
N LYS A 149 2.57 17.24 -1.48
CA LYS A 149 2.14 18.62 -1.32
C LYS A 149 3.37 19.54 -1.20
N GLU A 150 3.21 20.80 -1.59
CA GLU A 150 4.21 21.85 -1.35
C GLU A 150 4.67 21.83 0.12
N ALA A 151 5.97 22.04 0.33
CA ALA A 151 6.69 21.87 1.60
C ALA A 151 6.79 20.43 2.13
N TYR A 152 6.38 19.42 1.35
CA TYR A 152 6.57 17.99 1.63
C TYR A 152 6.16 17.60 3.07
N PRO A 153 4.90 17.87 3.48
CA PRO A 153 4.50 17.60 4.85
C PRO A 153 4.58 16.11 5.15
N ILE A 154 5.09 15.82 6.35
CA ILE A 154 5.17 14.47 6.93
C ILE A 154 3.81 14.12 7.53
N GLN A 155 3.38 12.88 7.33
CA GLN A 155 2.18 12.32 7.95
C GLN A 155 2.41 10.88 8.40
N ALA A 156 1.56 10.40 9.30
CA ALA A 156 1.58 9.01 9.75
C ALA A 156 1.34 8.06 8.58
N LEU A 157 2.16 7.02 8.51
CA LEU A 157 2.00 5.87 7.62
C LEU A 157 1.25 4.79 8.38
N ILE A 158 0.16 4.26 7.82
CA ILE A 158 -0.74 3.35 8.53
C ILE A 158 -0.65 1.93 7.96
N PRO A 159 -0.22 0.92 8.74
CA PRO A 159 -0.30 -0.48 8.37
C PRO A 159 -1.77 -0.89 8.19
N ILE A 160 -2.09 -1.57 7.10
CA ILE A 160 -3.44 -2.13 6.87
C ILE A 160 -3.48 -3.64 6.91
N THR A 161 -2.35 -4.30 6.65
CA THR A 161 -2.23 -5.76 6.68
C THR A 161 -0.93 -6.16 7.36
N TYR A 162 -0.97 -7.32 8.01
CA TYR A 162 0.19 -8.13 8.34
C TYR A 162 0.20 -9.34 7.43
N LEU A 163 1.38 -9.85 7.08
CA LEU A 163 1.44 -11.09 6.31
C LEU A 163 1.36 -12.27 7.27
N ALA A 164 0.29 -13.04 7.19
CA ALA A 164 0.10 -14.23 8.02
C ALA A 164 0.69 -15.47 7.34
N ILE A 165 1.41 -16.29 8.12
CA ILE A 165 2.02 -17.52 7.62
C ILE A 165 1.34 -18.72 8.27
N ASN A 166 0.86 -19.66 7.43
CA ASN A 166 0.13 -20.87 7.82
C ASN A 166 -1.14 -20.61 8.67
N GLN A 167 -1.74 -19.44 8.50
CA GLN A 167 -2.99 -19.03 9.13
C GLN A 167 -3.62 -17.91 8.31
N SER A 168 -4.93 -17.70 8.45
CA SER A 168 -5.63 -16.61 7.77
C SER A 168 -5.11 -15.25 8.20
N CYS A 169 -5.03 -14.29 7.27
CA CYS A 169 -4.59 -12.95 7.64
C CYS A 169 -5.58 -12.21 8.52
N GLU A 170 -5.02 -11.51 9.50
CA GLU A 170 -5.74 -10.50 10.27
C GLU A 170 -5.54 -9.17 9.54
N ILE A 171 -6.63 -8.62 9.02
CA ILE A 171 -6.59 -7.29 8.43
C ILE A 171 -6.60 -6.29 9.58
N GLY A 172 -5.41 -5.80 9.91
CA GLY A 172 -5.16 -4.86 10.98
C GLY A 172 -5.68 -3.47 10.61
N VAL A 173 -6.97 -3.21 10.76
CA VAL A 173 -7.44 -1.82 10.86
C VAL A 173 -8.67 -1.67 11.75
N GLU A 174 -8.56 -0.63 12.58
CA GLU A 174 -9.47 -0.10 13.58
C GLU A 174 -10.96 -0.41 13.33
N ASN A 175 -11.68 -0.81 14.39
CA ASN A 175 -13.12 -1.10 14.40
C ASN A 175 -14.04 -0.04 13.75
N SER A 176 -13.54 1.16 13.39
CA SER A 176 -14.34 2.29 12.94
C SER A 176 -14.19 2.68 11.45
N THR A 177 -13.17 2.23 10.71
CA THR A 177 -12.85 2.76 9.35
C THR A 177 -13.10 1.79 8.19
N TRP A 178 -13.50 0.55 8.50
CA TRP A 178 -13.78 -0.49 7.50
C TRP A 178 -14.85 -0.15 6.46
N GLY A 179 -15.81 0.72 6.80
CA GLY A 179 -16.81 1.21 5.85
C GLY A 179 -16.18 2.00 4.69
N ALA A 180 -15.12 2.77 4.96
CA ALA A 180 -14.43 3.58 3.96
C ALA A 180 -13.54 2.72 3.05
N ILE A 181 -12.82 1.75 3.62
CA ILE A 181 -11.91 0.88 2.84
C ILE A 181 -12.71 -0.08 1.95
N LYS A 182 -13.81 -0.67 2.44
CA LYS A 182 -14.71 -1.51 1.62
C LYS A 182 -15.38 -0.75 0.48
N GLY A 183 -15.55 0.57 0.60
CA GLY A 183 -16.00 1.42 -0.51
C GLY A 183 -14.97 1.44 -1.65
N MET A 184 -13.68 1.56 -1.33
CA MET A 184 -12.62 1.61 -2.34
C MET A 184 -12.46 0.30 -3.13
N TYR A 185 -12.74 -0.85 -2.51
CA TYR A 185 -12.69 -2.16 -3.19
C TYR A 185 -13.96 -2.52 -3.99
N LYS A 186 -15.07 -1.78 -3.83
CA LYS A 186 -16.32 -2.03 -4.56
C LYS A 186 -16.43 -1.28 -5.89
N ASP A 187 -15.54 -0.31 -6.12
CA ASP A 187 -15.55 0.58 -7.28
C ASP A 187 -14.42 0.26 -8.30
N GLN A 188 -13.77 -0.92 -8.18
CA GLN A 188 -12.91 -1.52 -9.22
C GLN A 188 -13.66 -2.65 -9.93
#